data_AF-A0A920C171-F1
#
_entry.id   AF-A0A920C171-F1
#
_cell.length_a   1.000
_cell.length_b   1.000
_cell.length_c   1.000
_cell.angle_alpha   90.00
_cell.angle_beta   90.00
_cell.angle_gamma   90.00
#
_symmetry.space_group_name_H-M   'P 1'
#
loop_
_entity.id
_entity.type
_entity.pdbx_description
1 polymer ?
#
loop_
_entity_poly.entity_id
_entity_poly.type
_entity_poly.pdbx_seq_one_letter_code
_entity_poly.pdbx_strand_id
1 'polypeptide(L)'
;MKWEDVRQAFPEKWVLIEAIEAFTNEESERILVDIVPLKKFSNSPEAMKVYQELHRENPTREFYVLHTSRDKPNIIEKKWVGVRR
;
A
#
# COMPACT_ATOMS: atom_id res chain seq x y z
N MET A 1 -3.52 -12.52 -0.10
CA MET A 1 -4.78 -12.32 -0.84
C MET A 1 -4.58 -11.26 -1.91
N LYS A 2 -5.45 -11.17 -2.91
CA LYS A 2 -5.37 -10.16 -3.97
C LYS A 2 -6.06 -8.86 -3.53
N TRP A 3 -5.83 -7.77 -4.28
CA TRP A 3 -6.47 -6.47 -4.00
C TRP A 3 -8.00 -6.55 -4.06
N GLU A 4 -8.54 -7.31 -5.00
CA GLU A 4 -9.98 -7.52 -5.17
C GLU A 4 -10.61 -8.14 -3.93
N ASP A 5 -9.93 -9.10 -3.30
CA ASP A 5 -10.38 -9.75 -2.06
C ASP A 5 -10.45 -8.74 -0.91
N VAL A 6 -9.45 -7.86 -0.79
CA VAL A 6 -9.41 -6.80 0.22
C VAL A 6 -10.56 -5.81 0.02
N ARG A 7 -10.87 -5.44 -1.22
CA ARG A 7 -12.01 -4.55 -1.52
C ARG A 7 -13.33 -5.16 -1.09
N GLN A 8 -13.55 -6.44 -1.35
CA GLN A 8 -14.77 -7.16 -0.98
C GLN A 8 -14.90 -7.31 0.55
N ALA A 9 -13.78 -7.58 1.23
CA ALA A 9 -13.77 -7.75 2.69
C ALA A 9 -13.95 -6.41 3.44
N PHE A 10 -13.50 -5.30 2.87
CA PHE A 10 -13.50 -3.98 3.53
C PHE A 10 -14.00 -2.86 2.60
N PRO A 11 -15.29 -2.87 2.18
CA PRO A 11 -15.82 -1.87 1.26
C PRO A 11 -15.84 -0.46 1.88
N GLU A 12 -15.48 0.55 1.07
CA GLU A 12 -15.44 1.98 1.45
C GLU A 12 -14.65 2.26 2.75
N LYS A 13 -13.44 1.70 2.83
CA LYS A 13 -12.50 1.89 3.95
C LYS A 13 -11.11 2.25 3.46
N TRP A 14 -10.38 2.95 4.33
CA TRP A 14 -8.93 3.01 4.25
C TRP A 14 -8.35 1.72 4.83
N VAL A 15 -7.41 1.11 4.13
CA VAL A 15 -6.72 -0.11 4.55
C VAL A 15 -5.22 0.12 4.54
N LEU A 16 -4.57 -0.30 5.61
CA LEU A 16 -3.12 -0.46 5.67
C LEU A 16 -2.81 -1.90 5.30
N ILE A 17 -2.07 -2.06 4.21
CA ILE A 17 -1.66 -3.36 3.70
C ILE A 17 -0.15 -3.49 3.71
N GLU A 18 0.32 -4.71 3.83
CA GLU A 18 1.68 -5.10 3.50
C GLU A 18 1.70 -5.77 2.14
N ALA A 19 2.67 -5.40 1.30
CA ALA A 19 2.98 -6.12 0.07
C ALA A 19 3.93 -7.27 0.40
N ILE A 20 3.45 -8.50 0.23
CA ILE A 20 4.25 -9.72 0.43
C ILE A 20 5.00 -10.06 -0.85
N GLU A 21 4.32 -9.92 -1.99
CA GLU A 21 4.91 -10.08 -3.30
C GLU A 21 4.43 -8.94 -4.21
N ALA A 22 5.37 -8.22 -4.79
CA ALA A 22 5.09 -7.15 -5.73
C ALA A 22 6.25 -6.97 -6.70
N PHE A 23 5.93 -6.53 -7.91
CA PHE A 23 6.92 -6.19 -8.93
C PHE A 23 6.53 -4.90 -9.63
N THR A 24 7.50 -4.24 -10.25
CA THR A 24 7.28 -3.00 -10.99
C THR A 24 7.30 -3.31 -12.47
N ASN A 25 6.25 -2.91 -13.19
CA ASN A 25 6.14 -3.14 -14.64
C ASN A 25 6.93 -2.10 -15.45
N GLU A 26 6.92 -2.23 -16.78
CA GLU A 26 7.62 -1.33 -17.70
C GLU A 26 7.10 0.12 -17.64
N GLU A 27 5.85 0.32 -17.24
CA GLU A 27 5.21 1.64 -17.06
C GLU A 27 5.52 2.27 -15.68
N SER A 28 6.40 1.65 -14.90
CA SER A 28 6.73 2.03 -13.51
C SER A 28 5.55 1.93 -12.53
N GLU A 29 4.53 1.13 -12.86
CA GLU A 29 3.46 0.77 -11.93
C GLU A 29 3.92 -0.37 -11.02
N ARG A 30 3.69 -0.21 -9.71
CA ARG A 30 3.89 -1.26 -8.72
C ARG A 30 2.68 -2.18 -8.71
N ILE A 31 2.87 -3.38 -9.23
CA ILE A 31 1.86 -4.43 -9.27
C ILE A 31 1.95 -5.26 -7.99
N LEU A 32 0.86 -5.27 -7.22
CA LEU A 32 0.74 -6.06 -6.00
C LEU A 32 0.22 -7.46 -6.36
N VAL A 33 1.07 -8.48 -6.20
CA VAL A 33 0.73 -9.89 -6.50
C VAL A 33 0.06 -10.53 -5.30
N ASP A 34 0.67 -10.38 -4.12
CA ASP A 34 0.14 -10.88 -2.86
C ASP A 34 0.26 -9.83 -1.76
N ILE A 35 -0.85 -9.61 -1.06
CA ILE A 35 -0.95 -8.61 0.01
C ILE A 35 -1.62 -9.18 1.25
N VAL A 36 -1.28 -8.57 2.39
CA VAL A 36 -1.91 -8.85 3.68
C VAL A 36 -2.51 -7.55 4.23
N PRO A 37 -3.84 -7.47 4.43
CA PRO A 37 -4.44 -6.35 5.12
C PRO A 37 -4.12 -6.42 6.62
N LEU A 38 -3.48 -5.38 7.15
CA LEU A 38 -3.09 -5.30 8.55
C LEU A 38 -4.18 -4.64 9.40
N LYS A 39 -4.69 -3.49 8.94
CA LYS A 39 -5.70 -2.69 9.67
C LYS A 39 -6.60 -1.93 8.70
N LYS A 40 -7.81 -1.61 9.17
CA LYS A 40 -8.80 -0.79 8.46
C LYS A 40 -9.15 0.46 9.27
N PHE A 41 -9.48 1.54 8.57
CA PHE A 41 -9.73 2.85 9.13
C PHE A 41 -10.90 3.54 8.42
N SER A 42 -11.54 4.47 9.12
CA SER A 42 -12.60 5.32 8.56
C SER A 42 -12.03 6.55 7.83
N ASN A 43 -10.79 6.94 8.12
CA ASN A 43 -10.18 8.17 7.64
C ASN A 43 -8.69 7.97 7.33
N SER A 44 -8.14 8.78 6.42
CA SER A 44 -6.74 8.67 6.00
C SER A 44 -5.71 9.15 7.04
N PRO A 45 -5.95 10.19 7.86
CA PRO A 45 -4.94 10.63 8.83
C PRO A 45 -4.58 9.55 9.85
N GLU A 46 -5.58 8.83 10.36
CA GLU A 46 -5.37 7.73 11.30
C GLU A 46 -4.60 6.57 10.65
N ALA A 47 -4.96 6.20 9.42
CA ALA A 47 -4.26 5.17 8.66
C ALA A 47 -2.77 5.54 8.42
N MET A 48 -2.51 6.80 8.05
CA MET A 48 -1.15 7.30 7.82
C MET A 48 -0.31 7.35 9.09
N LYS A 49 -0.92 7.70 10.23
CA LYS A 49 -0.22 7.68 11.52
C LYS A 49 0.30 6.27 11.84
N VAL A 50 -0.56 5.26 11.73
CA VAL A 50 -0.17 3.87 11.99
C VAL A 50 0.83 3.34 10.97
N TYR A 51 0.69 3.72 9.70
CA TYR A 51 1.68 3.43 8.66
C TYR A 51 3.07 3.95 9.05
N GLN A 52 3.17 5.20 9.51
CA GLN A 52 4.46 5.81 9.89
C GLN A 52 5.11 5.11 11.10
N GLU A 53 4.30 4.65 12.06
CA GLU A 53 4.77 3.87 13.21
C GLU A 53 5.34 2.52 12.74
N LEU A 54 4.57 1.74 11.97
CA LEU A 54 5.02 0.43 11.48
C LEU A 54 6.21 0.50 10.54
N HIS A 55 6.25 1.49 9.64
CA HIS A 55 7.37 1.68 8.73
C HIS A 55 8.66 2.07 9.47
N ARG A 56 8.55 2.83 10.58
CA ARG A 56 9.71 3.15 11.42
C ARG A 56 10.25 1.92 12.14
N GLU A 57 9.37 1.06 12.62
CA GLU A 57 9.75 -0.20 13.27
C GLU A 57 10.31 -1.22 12.28
N ASN A 58 9.81 -1.21 11.03
CA ASN A 58 10.16 -2.20 10.01
C ASN A 58 10.42 -1.53 8.65
N PRO A 59 11.54 -0.79 8.48
CA PRO A 59 11.79 0.01 7.27
C PRO A 59 12.04 -0.83 6.02
N THR A 60 12.37 -2.11 6.17
CA THR A 60 12.57 -3.05 5.07
C THR A 60 11.28 -3.64 4.53
N ARG A 61 10.17 -3.53 5.27
CA ARG A 61 8.86 -4.05 4.87
C ARG A 61 8.13 -3.00 4.03
N GLU A 62 7.42 -3.49 3.02
CA GLU A 62 6.71 -2.65 2.06
C GLU A 62 5.25 -2.51 2.49
N PHE A 63 4.87 -1.30 2.92
CA PHE A 63 3.52 -0.99 3.38
C PHE A 63 2.84 0.02 2.46
N TYR A 64 1.51 -0.06 2.35
CA TYR A 64 0.71 0.91 1.63
C TYR A 64 -0.58 1.26 2.38
N VAL A 65 -0.98 2.52 2.29
CA VAL A 65 -2.29 3.00 2.72
C VAL A 65 -3.12 3.30 1.48
N LEU A 66 -4.18 2.53 1.27
CA LEU A 66 -5.05 2.62 0.09
C LEU A 66 -6.51 2.68 0.51
N HIS A 67 -7.35 3.31 -0.30
CA HIS A 67 -8.80 3.29 -0.12
C HIS A 67 -9.42 2.20 -1.01
N THR A 68 -10.30 1.37 -0.46
CA THR A 68 -10.89 0.22 -1.16
C THR A 68 -11.94 0.59 -2.22
N SER A 69 -12.35 1.87 -2.30
CA SER A 69 -13.15 2.35 -3.42
C SER A 69 -12.39 2.34 -4.75
N ARG A 70 -11.04 2.28 -4.72
CA ARG A 70 -10.22 2.23 -5.93
C ARG A 70 -10.27 0.85 -6.56
N ASP A 71 -10.63 0.79 -7.83
CA ASP A 71 -10.66 -0.48 -8.57
C ASP A 71 -9.29 -1.17 -8.63
N LYS A 72 -8.23 -0.37 -8.74
CA LYS A 72 -6.84 -0.81 -8.73
C LYS A 72 -6.01 0.00 -7.74
N PRO A 73 -4.89 -0.56 -7.20
CA PRO A 73 -4.00 0.17 -6.30
C PRO A 73 -3.41 1.45 -6.92
N ASN A 74 -3.09 1.43 -8.21
CA ASN A 74 -2.52 2.54 -9.00
C ASN A 74 -1.30 3.21 -8.33
N ILE A 75 -0.32 2.38 -7.94
CA ILE A 75 0.91 2.85 -7.29
C ILE A 75 1.96 3.06 -8.38
N ILE A 76 2.51 4.28 -8.49
CA ILE A 76 3.57 4.60 -9.45
C ILE A 76 4.89 4.79 -8.72
N GLU A 77 5.90 3.98 -9.04
CA GLU A 77 7.25 4.14 -8.53
C GLU A 77 7.98 5.23 -9.32
N LYS A 78 8.35 6.33 -8.64
CA LYS A 78 9.27 7.30 -9.21
C LYS A 78 10.70 6.90 -8.84
N LYS A 79 11.47 6.45 -9.83
CA LYS A 79 12.94 6.32 -9.67
C LYS A 79 13.54 7.72 -9.47
N TRP A 80 13.97 8.01 -8.25
CA TRP A 80 14.74 9.21 -7.96
C TRP A 80 16.17 9.05 -8.46
N VAL A 81 16.57 9.84 -9.46
CA VAL A 81 17.93 9.87 -10.02
C VAL A 81 18.79 11.02 -9.45
N GLY A 82 18.48 11.50 -8.24
CA GLY A 82 19.16 12.63 -7.60
C GLY A 82 20.12 12.21 -6.48
N VAL A 83 21.29 12.83 -6.41
CA VAL A 83 22.20 12.73 -5.26
C VAL A 83 21.60 13.54 -4.11
N ARG A 84 21.23 12.89 -3.00
CA ARG A 84 20.94 13.59 -1.73
C ARG A 84 22.28 14.04 -1.15
N ARG A 85 22.56 15.35 -1.16
CA ARG A 85 23.66 15.95 -0.38
C ARG A 85 23.20 16.23 1.05
#